data_AF-A0A3D3FPX1-F1
#
_entry.id   AF-A0A3D3FPX1-F1
#
_cell.length_a   1.000
_cell.length_b   1.000
_cell.length_c   1.000
_cell.angle_alpha   90.00
_cell.angle_beta   90.00
_cell.angle_gamma   90.00
#
_symmetry.space_group_name_H-M   'P 1'
#
loop_
_entity.id
_entity.type
_entity.pdbx_description
1 polymer ?
#
loop_
_entity_poly.entity_id
_entity_poly.type
_entity_poly.pdbx_seq_one_letter_code
_entity_poly.pdbx_strand_id
1 'polypeptide(L)' 'MALHTKERTNVSIDADLLREARSNGLKLSPLLESAIRAWLKDLSAARWLEENKDAIRSYNEEVTASGVFSEGLRDF' A
#
# COMPACT_ATOMS: atom_id res chain seq x y z
N MET A 1 -8.71 -21.13 -2.95
CA MET A 1 -8.40 -19.96 -3.80
C MET A 1 -9.68 -19.15 -3.93
N ALA A 2 -9.76 -17.95 -3.37
CA ALA A 2 -10.97 -17.14 -3.45
C ALA A 2 -11.22 -16.75 -4.91
N LEU A 3 -12.39 -17.10 -5.43
CA LEU A 3 -12.86 -16.64 -6.73
C LEU A 3 -13.11 -15.13 -6.62
N HIS A 4 -12.26 -14.31 -7.24
CA HIS A 4 -12.54 -12.89 -7.43
C HIS A 4 -13.54 -12.74 -8.57
N THR A 5 -14.82 -12.69 -8.24
CA THR A 5 -15.85 -12.22 -9.16
C THR A 5 -15.59 -10.75 -9.48
N LYS A 6 -15.44 -10.44 -10.77
CA LYS A 6 -15.34 -9.05 -11.23
C LYS A 6 -16.74 -8.45 -11.23
N GLU A 7 -16.90 -7.35 -10.51
CA GLU A 7 -18.11 -6.54 -10.58
C GLU A 7 -17.96 -5.43 -11.64
N ARG A 8 -19.06 -5.09 -12.31
CA ARG A 8 -19.07 -4.00 -13.27
C ARG A 8 -19.32 -2.69 -12.52
N THR A 9 -18.33 -1.82 -12.53
CA THR A 9 -18.43 -0.45 -12.00
C THR A 9 -18.35 0.55 -13.15
N ASN A 10 -19.25 1.54 -13.15
CA ASN A 10 -19.16 2.68 -14.05
C ASN A 10 -18.35 3.78 -13.36
N VAL A 11 -17.37 4.34 -14.07
CA VAL A 11 -16.53 5.46 -13.58
C VAL A 11 -16.56 6.59 -14.61
N SER A 12 -16.59 7.83 -14.11
CA SER A 12 -16.51 9.04 -14.93
C SER A 12 -15.09 9.58 -14.87
N ILE A 13 -14.48 9.81 -16.02
CA ILE A 13 -13.14 10.38 -16.18
C ILE A 13 -13.16 11.35 -17.36
N ASP A 14 -12.14 12.21 -17.43
CA ASP A 14 -11.99 13.15 -18.53
C ASP A 14 -11.99 12.43 -19.90
N ALA A 15 -12.80 12.95 -20.82
CA ALA A 15 -13.07 12.29 -22.10
C ALA A 15 -11.88 12.36 -23.06
N ASP A 16 -11.12 13.46 -23.03
CA ASP A 16 -9.98 13.66 -23.90
C ASP A 16 -8.79 12.81 -23.41
N LEU A 17 -8.56 12.79 -22.10
CA LEU A 17 -7.59 11.90 -21.45
C LEU A 17 -7.89 10.42 -21.74
N LEU A 18 -9.16 10.00 -21.60
CA LEU A 18 -9.53 8.62 -21.91
C LEU A 18 -9.31 8.29 -23.39
N ARG A 19 -9.63 9.24 -24.29
CA ARG A 19 -9.41 9.05 -25.72
C ARG A 19 -7.93 8.92 -26.05
N GLU A 20 -7.09 9.78 -25.50
CA GLU A 20 -5.64 9.71 -25.65
C GLU A 20 -5.08 8.39 -25.13
N ALA A 21 -5.48 7.97 -23.92
CA ALA A 21 -5.06 6.71 -23.33
C ALA A 21 -5.45 5.51 -24.22
N ARG A 22 -6.69 5.49 -24.73
CA ARG A 22 -7.18 4.42 -25.61
C ARG A 22 -6.44 4.39 -26.95
N SER A 23 -6.15 5.55 -27.55
CA SER A 23 -5.37 5.64 -28.78
C SER A 23 -3.94 5.09 -28.61
N ASN A 24 -3.40 5.14 -27.40
CA ASN A 24 -2.10 4.54 -27.04
C ASN A 24 -2.20 3.08 -26.58
N GLY A 25 -3.36 2.42 -26.74
CA GLY A 25 -3.54 1.00 -26.42
C GLY A 25 -3.75 0.69 -24.94
N LEU A 26 -4.02 1.70 -24.11
CA LEU A 26 -4.22 1.52 -22.68
C LEU A 26 -5.49 0.70 -22.38
N LYS A 27 -5.34 -0.31 -21.52
CA LYS A 27 -6.45 -1.11 -20.99
C LYS A 27 -6.91 -0.53 -19.65
N LEU A 28 -8.10 0.06 -19.63
CA LEU A 28 -8.63 0.77 -18.44
C LEU A 28 -8.85 -0.16 -17.24
N SER A 29 -9.43 -1.35 -17.44
CA SER A 29 -9.79 -2.21 -16.30
C SER A 29 -8.56 -2.70 -15.51
N PRO A 30 -7.49 -3.23 -16.15
CA PRO A 30 -6.27 -3.60 -15.42
C PRO A 30 -5.59 -2.41 -14.73
N LEU A 31 -5.60 -1.23 -15.36
CA LEU A 31 -5.04 -0.01 -14.76
C LEU A 31 -5.83 0.43 -13.52
N LEU A 32 -7.16 0.47 -13.63
CA LEU A 32 -8.02 0.87 -12.51
C LEU A 32 -7.85 -0.12 -11.35
N GLU A 33 -7.81 -1.41 -11.64
CA GLU A 33 -7.60 -2.44 -10.63
C GLU A 33 -6.24 -2.30 -9.93
N SER A 34 -5.15 -2.08 -10.68
CA SER A 34 -3.81 -1.90 -10.10
C SER A 34 -3.72 -0.62 -9.26
N ALA A 35 -4.30 0.48 -9.74
CA ALA A 35 -4.35 1.75 -9.01
C ALA A 35 -5.13 1.63 -7.70
N ILE A 36 -6.30 0.98 -7.71
CA ILE A 36 -7.09 0.75 -6.51
C ILE A 36 -6.33 -0.14 -5.51
N ARG A 37 -5.67 -1.20 -5.99
CA ARG A 37 -4.86 -2.08 -5.12
C ARG A 37 -3.70 -1.34 -4.47
N ALA A 38 -3.00 -0.49 -5.23
CA ALA A 38 -1.92 0.33 -4.71
C ALA A 38 -2.43 1.28 -3.62
N TRP A 39 -3.51 2.02 -3.92
CA TRP A 39 -4.12 2.94 -2.97
C TRP A 39 -4.59 2.24 -1.68
N LEU A 40 -5.23 1.05 -1.79
CA LEU A 40 -5.66 0.27 -0.64
C LEU A 40 -4.49 -0.22 0.22
N LYS A 41 -3.38 -0.60 -0.43
CA LYS A 41 -2.16 -1.02 0.27
C LYS A 41 -1.59 0.14 1.09
N ASP A 42 -1.50 1.33 0.49
CA ASP A 42 -0.98 2.52 1.16
C ASP A 42 -1.89 2.94 2.31
N LEU A 43 -3.20 2.89 2.11
CA LEU A 43 -4.19 3.16 3.16
C LEU A 43 -4.06 2.16 4.32
N SER A 44 -3.90 0.87 4.02
CA SER A 44 -3.71 -0.16 5.04
C SER A 44 -2.43 0.05 5.83
N ALA A 45 -1.32 0.42 5.15
CA ALA A 45 -0.06 0.70 5.81
C ALA A 45 -0.15 1.93 6.73
N ALA A 46 -0.81 3.00 6.26
CA ALA A 46 -1.02 4.19 7.06
C ALA A 46 -1.87 3.91 8.31
N ARG A 47 -2.95 3.12 8.16
CA ARG A 47 -3.79 2.71 9.31
C ARG A 47 -3.01 1.89 10.32
N TRP A 48 -2.25 0.89 9.84
CA TRP A 48 -1.43 0.05 10.71
C TRP A 48 -0.41 0.88 11.49
N LEU A 49 0.26 1.85 10.85
CA LEU A 49 1.20 2.74 11.52
C LEU A 49 0.54 3.56 12.63
N GLU A 50 -0.66 4.08 12.40
CA GLU A 50 -1.38 4.85 13.42
C GLU A 50 -1.83 3.95 14.58
N GLU A 51 -2.40 2.77 14.28
CA GLU A 51 -2.83 1.78 15.28
C GLU A 51 -1.66 1.29 16.15
N ASN A 52 -0.47 1.16 15.59
CA ASN A 52 0.71 0.61 16.27
C ASN A 52 1.68 1.68 16.78
N LYS A 53 1.32 2.96 16.67
CA LYS A 53 2.19 4.09 17.00
C LYS A 53 2.72 4.05 18.43
N ASP A 54 1.88 3.67 19.38
CA ASP A 54 2.26 3.56 20.79
C ASP A 54 3.16 2.36 21.06
N ALA A 55 2.87 1.21 20.44
CA ALA A 55 3.71 0.01 20.53
C ALA A 55 5.10 0.24 19.90
N ILE A 56 5.14 0.89 18.73
CA ILE A 56 6.38 1.29 18.05
C ILE A 56 7.17 2.26 18.92
N ARG A 57 6.51 3.27 19.51
CA ARG A 57 7.18 4.23 20.41
C ARG A 57 7.77 3.53 21.63
N SER A 58 6.98 2.71 22.33
CA SER A 58 7.43 1.98 23.50
C SER A 58 8.61 1.07 23.19
N TYR A 59 8.55 0.35 22.06
CA TYR A 59 9.67 -0.48 21.62
C TYR A 59 10.92 0.33 21.30
N ASN A 60 10.77 1.48 20.61
CA ASN A 60 11.91 2.35 20.28
C ASN A 60 12.56 2.94 21.53
N GLU A 61 11.78 3.30 22.55
CA GLU A 61 12.28 3.77 23.85
C GLU A 61 13.09 2.67 24.55
N GLU A 62 12.58 1.44 24.60
CA GLU A 62 13.29 0.28 25.16
C GLU A 62 14.60 -0.01 24.43
N VAL A 63 14.60 0.00 23.09
CA VAL A 63 15.81 -0.20 22.28
C VAL A 63 16.83 0.91 22.51
N THR A 64 16.38 2.16 22.67
CA THR A 64 17.28 3.29 22.95
C THR A 64 17.90 3.19 24.35
N ALA A 65 17.14 2.71 25.33
CA ALA A 65 17.60 2.60 26.71
C ALA A 65 18.48 1.35 26.94
N SER A 66 18.10 0.22 26.36
CA SER A 66 18.65 -1.11 26.67
C SER A 66 19.50 -1.70 25.55
N GLY A 67 19.60 -1.03 24.41
CA GLY A 67 20.28 -1.54 23.22
C GLY A 67 19.40 -2.49 22.41
N VAL A 68 19.91 -2.93 21.25
CA VAL A 68 19.22 -3.95 20.45
C VAL A 68 19.61 -5.35 20.93
N PHE A 69 18.68 -6.30 20.87
CA PHE A 69 18.92 -7.69 21.28
C PHE A 69 20.19 -8.31 20.65
N SER A 70 20.55 -7.90 19.43
CA SER A 70 21.73 -8.41 18.70
C SER A 70 23.02 -7.64 18.95
N GLU A 71 23.04 -6.64 19.83
CA GLU A 71 24.19 -5.75 20.04
C GLU A 71 25.43 -6.50 20.56
N GLY A 72 25.23 -7.53 21.38
CA GLY A 72 26.32 -8.41 21.86
C GLY A 72 26.68 -9.59 20.94
N LEU A 73 26.02 -9.73 19.78
CA LEU A 73 26.21 -10.85 18.83
C LEU A 73 26.88 -10.43 17.51
N ARG A 74 27.21 -9.14 17.37
CA ARG A 74 27.93 -8.61 16.20
C ARG A 74 29.45 -8.69 16.42
N ASP A 75 30.06 -9.81 16.00
CA ASP A 75 31.49 -9.84 15.65
C ASP A 75 31.63 -9.36 14.19
N PHE A 76 32.52 -8.40 13.94
CA PHE A 76 32.94 -7.95 12.60
C PHE A 76 34.40 -8.31 12.35
#